data_AF-A0A3P6SR05-F1
#
_entry.id   AF-A0A3P6SR05-F1
#
_cell.length_a   1.000
_cell.length_b   1.000
_cell.length_c   1.000
_cell.angle_alpha   90.00
_cell.angle_beta   90.00
_cell.angle_gamma   90.00
#
_symmetry.space_group_name_H-M   'P 1'
#
loop_
_entity.id
_entity.type
_entity.pdbx_description
1 polymer ?
#
loop_
_entity_poly.entity_id
_entity_poly.type
_entity_poly.pdbx_seq_one_letter_code
_entity_poly.pdbx_strand_id
1 'polypeptide(L)'
;MLMDEMNDYSSIADDDIINLPASKFPEPECKYRIRSCNRNGSELKRQVGIGEPIYHHWTCSYKQHSGPFCILVNNCTISNPRSDALPVLIINEFGCSLFPIIMPHIEYHGDLEGGLQTNAFLLDIDQV
;
A
#
# COMPACT_ATOMS: atom_id res chain seq x y z
N MET A 1 17.45 -54.22 1.50
CA MET A 1 16.69 -54.57 0.28
C MET A 1 15.23 -54.46 0.68
N LEU A 2 14.42 -53.46 0.31
CA LEU A 2 14.57 -52.27 -0.52
C LEU A 2 13.63 -51.22 0.12
N MET A 3 14.07 -49.96 0.13
CA MET A 3 13.20 -48.80 0.25
C MET A 3 12.12 -48.88 -0.83
N ASP A 4 10.86 -48.53 -0.53
CA ASP A 4 9.91 -47.89 -1.47
C ASP A 4 8.55 -47.64 -0.78
N GLU A 5 8.54 -46.84 0.29
CA GLU A 5 7.32 -46.13 0.76
C GLU A 5 7.40 -44.66 0.32
N MET A 6 7.53 -44.44 -0.98
CA MET A 6 7.51 -43.08 -1.54
C MET A 6 6.99 -43.11 -2.97
N ASN A 7 5.69 -43.42 -3.18
CA ASN A 7 5.10 -43.20 -4.50
C ASN A 7 3.60 -42.84 -4.57
N ASP A 8 2.91 -42.60 -3.46
CA ASP A 8 1.46 -42.33 -3.48
C ASP A 8 1.11 -40.83 -3.65
N TYR A 9 1.89 -40.12 -4.46
CA TYR A 9 1.56 -38.77 -4.96
C TYR A 9 1.54 -38.72 -6.50
N SER A 10 1.72 -39.86 -7.18
CA SER A 10 2.01 -39.90 -8.62
C SER A 10 0.83 -40.20 -9.53
N SER A 11 -0.42 -40.24 -9.03
CA SER A 11 -1.58 -40.40 -9.91
C SER A 11 -2.79 -39.61 -9.43
N ILE A 12 -2.69 -38.29 -9.46
CA ILE A 12 -3.89 -37.46 -9.58
C ILE A 12 -4.36 -37.65 -11.02
N ALA A 13 -5.52 -38.25 -11.23
CA ALA A 13 -6.07 -38.38 -12.57
C ALA A 13 -6.32 -36.98 -13.15
N ASP A 14 -6.09 -36.79 -14.45
CA ASP A 14 -6.31 -35.49 -15.09
C ASP A 14 -7.74 -34.98 -14.89
N ASP A 15 -8.70 -35.88 -14.68
CA ASP A 15 -10.11 -35.60 -14.38
C ASP A 15 -10.36 -35.03 -12.98
N ASP A 16 -9.41 -35.22 -12.04
CA ASP A 16 -9.45 -34.67 -10.67
C ASP A 16 -8.82 -33.26 -10.61
N ILE A 17 -8.21 -32.79 -11.71
CA ILE A 17 -7.68 -31.43 -11.81
C ILE A 17 -8.85 -30.47 -12.02
N ILE A 18 -9.28 -29.83 -10.93
CA ILE A 18 -10.22 -28.70 -10.99
C ILE A 18 -9.50 -27.55 -11.72
N ASN A 19 -9.72 -27.46 -13.03
CA ASN A 19 -9.30 -26.33 -13.84
C ASN A 19 -10.13 -25.11 -13.41
N LEU A 20 -9.60 -24.33 -12.47
CA LEU A 20 -10.17 -23.02 -12.18
C LEU A 20 -10.08 -22.19 -13.46
N PRO A 21 -11.20 -21.60 -13.95
CA PRO A 21 -11.11 -20.65 -15.04
C PRO A 21 -10.14 -19.56 -14.57
N ALA A 22 -9.09 -19.32 -15.34
CA ALA A 22 -8.20 -18.19 -15.13
C ALA A 22 -9.02 -16.91 -15.32
N SER A 23 -9.71 -16.50 -14.27
CA SER A 23 -10.44 -15.24 -14.23
C SER A 23 -9.38 -14.17 -14.35
N LYS A 24 -9.29 -13.55 -15.54
CA LYS A 24 -8.47 -12.38 -15.76
C LYS A 24 -9.11 -11.23 -15.00
N PHE A 25 -8.73 -11.09 -13.74
CA PHE A 25 -9.09 -9.92 -12.97
C PHE A 25 -8.24 -8.75 -13.49
N PRO A 26 -8.85 -7.67 -14.00
CA PRO A 26 -8.09 -6.49 -14.39
C PRO A 26 -7.41 -5.91 -13.14
N GLU A 27 -6.16 -5.46 -13.29
CA GLU A 27 -5.45 -4.78 -12.21
C GLU A 27 -6.25 -3.54 -11.74
N PRO A 28 -6.36 -3.31 -10.43
CA PRO A 28 -7.05 -2.15 -9.91
C PRO A 28 -6.27 -0.86 -10.23
N GLU A 29 -6.98 0.21 -10.55
CA GLU A 29 -6.39 1.53 -10.72
C GLU A 29 -6.32 2.23 -9.36
N CYS A 30 -5.11 2.45 -8.86
CA CYS A 30 -4.87 3.08 -7.56
C CYS A 30 -4.34 4.51 -7.70
N LYS A 31 -4.77 5.40 -6.80
CA LYS A 31 -4.46 6.83 -6.79
C LYS A 31 -4.09 7.27 -5.39
N TYR A 32 -2.99 8.01 -5.31
CA TYR A 32 -2.55 8.71 -4.11
C TYR A 32 -2.88 10.20 -4.23
N ARG A 33 -3.46 10.78 -3.17
CA ARG A 33 -3.82 12.19 -3.10
C ARG A 33 -3.57 12.73 -1.70
N ILE A 34 -3.29 14.03 -1.60
CA ILE A 34 -3.26 14.75 -0.33
C ILE A 34 -4.56 15.56 -0.20
N ARG A 35 -5.19 15.50 0.97
CA ARG A 35 -6.40 16.26 1.32
C ARG A 35 -6.15 17.18 2.50
N SER A 36 -6.97 18.23 2.61
CA SER A 36 -6.90 19.19 3.71
C SER A 36 -7.53 18.62 4.98
N CYS A 37 -6.81 18.67 6.10
CA CYS A 37 -7.24 18.28 7.44
C CYS A 37 -7.62 16.81 7.65
N ASN A 38 -8.53 16.24 6.87
CA ASN A 38 -9.10 14.90 7.10
C ASN A 38 -9.51 14.19 5.80
N ARG A 39 -10.02 12.95 5.94
CA ARG A 39 -10.47 12.07 4.86
C ARG A 39 -11.44 12.74 3.88
N ASN A 40 -12.38 13.55 4.37
CA ASN A 40 -13.41 14.21 3.56
C ASN A 40 -13.00 15.60 3.08
N GLY A 41 -11.77 16.02 3.38
CA GLY A 41 -11.22 17.30 2.97
C GLY A 41 -11.09 17.44 1.46
N SER A 42 -10.99 18.70 1.02
CA SER A 42 -10.66 19.01 -0.37
C SER A 42 -9.24 18.56 -0.70
N GLU A 43 -9.05 18.11 -1.94
CA GLU A 43 -7.73 17.75 -2.43
C GLU A 43 -6.82 18.98 -2.52
N LEU A 44 -5.63 18.88 -1.92
CA LEU A 44 -4.64 19.94 -1.91
C LEU A 44 -3.85 19.93 -3.23
N LYS A 45 -4.00 20.99 -4.02
CA LYS A 45 -3.24 21.24 -5.26
C LYS A 45 -2.26 22.40 -5.13
N ARG A 46 -2.19 22.99 -3.93
CA ARG A 46 -1.31 24.13 -3.61
C ARG A 46 -0.14 23.66 -2.75
N GLN A 47 0.82 24.56 -2.58
CA GLN A 47 1.84 24.40 -1.54
C GLN A 47 1.18 24.40 -0.15
N VAL A 48 1.73 23.58 0.74
CA VAL A 48 1.30 23.43 2.14
C VAL A 48 2.34 24.04 3.06
N GLY A 49 1.87 24.67 4.14
CA GLY A 49 2.76 25.19 5.18
C GLY A 49 3.22 24.08 6.12
N ILE A 50 4.41 24.22 6.71
CA ILE A 50 4.85 23.35 7.81
C ILE A 50 3.86 23.47 8.97
N GLY A 51 3.47 22.35 9.56
CA GLY A 51 2.48 22.25 10.63
C GLY A 51 1.03 22.20 10.14
N GLU A 52 0.78 22.41 8.85
CA GLU A 52 -0.58 22.36 8.31
C GLU A 52 -1.11 20.92 8.37
N PRO A 53 -2.34 20.69 8.89
CA PRO A 53 -2.92 19.36 8.95
C PRO A 53 -3.33 18.90 7.54
N ILE A 54 -2.81 17.74 7.16
CA ILE A 54 -3.04 17.09 5.88
C ILE A 54 -3.50 15.65 6.10
N TYR A 55 -4.12 15.10 5.06
CA TYR A 55 -4.56 13.71 5.06
C TYR A 55 -4.03 13.04 3.80
N HIS A 56 -3.18 12.03 3.99
CA HIS A 56 -2.70 11.18 2.91
C HIS A 56 -3.77 10.14 2.59
N HIS A 57 -4.13 10.04 1.31
CA HIS A 57 -5.27 9.24 0.89
C HIS A 57 -4.88 8.33 -0.28
N TRP A 58 -4.97 7.02 -0.07
CA TRP A 58 -4.83 5.99 -1.08
C TRP A 58 -6.19 5.39 -1.41
N THR A 59 -6.54 5.41 -2.69
CA THR A 59 -7.80 4.85 -3.19
C THR A 59 -7.52 3.93 -4.36
N CYS A 60 -8.20 2.80 -4.42
CA CYS A 60 -8.18 1.92 -5.58
C CYS A 60 -9.59 1.76 -6.15
N SER A 61 -9.68 1.51 -7.45
CA SER A 61 -10.96 1.23 -8.11
C SER A 61 -10.81 0.12 -9.13
N TYR A 62 -11.84 -0.71 -9.26
CA TYR A 62 -11.95 -1.74 -10.29
C TYR A 62 -13.02 -1.35 -11.32
N LYS A 63 -12.96 -1.97 -12.50
CA LYS A 63 -13.99 -1.79 -13.53
C LYS A 63 -15.29 -2.55 -13.23
N GLN A 64 -15.26 -3.57 -12.38
CA GLN A 64 -16.41 -4.40 -12.02
C GLN A 64 -16.71 -4.25 -10.53
N HIS A 65 -17.91 -3.78 -10.19
CA HIS A 65 -18.36 -3.23 -8.90
C HIS A 65 -18.11 -4.05 -7.60
N SER A 66 -17.43 -5.21 -7.64
CA SER A 66 -17.04 -6.01 -6.48
C SER A 66 -15.96 -7.04 -6.87
N GLY A 67 -14.68 -6.67 -6.71
CA GLY A 67 -13.55 -7.60 -6.85
C GLY A 67 -13.03 -8.09 -5.49
N PRO A 68 -12.35 -9.25 -5.40
CA PRO A 68 -11.85 -9.85 -4.16
C PRO A 68 -10.60 -9.15 -3.58
N PHE A 69 -10.41 -7.86 -3.87
CA PHE A 69 -9.16 -7.16 -3.60
C PHE A 69 -9.27 -6.23 -2.40
N CYS A 70 -8.25 -6.26 -1.56
CA CYS A 70 -8.02 -5.26 -0.53
C CYS A 70 -6.70 -4.52 -0.83
N ILE A 71 -6.66 -3.21 -0.54
CA ILE A 71 -5.47 -2.38 -0.65
C ILE A 71 -4.60 -2.57 0.60
N LEU A 72 -3.29 -2.68 0.38
CA LEU A 72 -2.28 -2.58 1.44
C LEU A 72 -1.19 -1.64 0.94
N VAL A 73 -0.92 -0.58 1.71
CA VAL A 73 0.21 0.30 1.43
C VAL A 73 1.46 -0.36 1.99
N ASN A 74 2.23 -1.00 1.10
CA ASN A 74 3.39 -1.79 1.49
C ASN A 74 4.54 -0.93 2.00
N ASN A 75 4.94 0.14 1.30
CA ASN A 75 6.01 1.02 1.76
C ASN A 75 5.79 2.45 1.28
N CYS A 76 6.49 3.39 1.91
CA CYS A 76 6.51 4.78 1.46
C CYS A 76 7.88 5.39 1.76
N THR A 77 8.44 6.05 0.76
CA THR A 77 9.72 6.75 0.86
C THR A 77 9.55 8.21 0.51
N ILE A 78 10.29 9.08 1.20
CA ILE A 78 10.40 10.50 0.88
C ILE A 78 11.77 10.71 0.24
N SER A 79 11.77 11.29 -0.96
CA SER A 79 12.99 11.74 -1.64
C SER A 79 12.92 13.25 -1.88
N ASN A 80 14.05 13.92 -1.70
CA ASN A 80 14.18 15.31 -2.13
C ASN A 80 14.65 15.31 -3.60
N PRO A 81 13.83 15.78 -4.54
CA PRO A 81 14.16 15.72 -5.97
C PRO A 81 15.35 16.59 -6.37
N ARG A 82 15.86 17.45 -5.48
CA ARG A 82 16.98 18.37 -5.75
C ARG A 82 18.31 17.94 -5.15
N SER A 83 18.36 16.84 -4.40
CA SER A 83 19.58 16.39 -3.73
C SER A 83 19.86 14.95 -4.07
N ASP A 84 21.14 14.56 -4.14
CA ASP A 84 21.58 13.16 -4.21
C ASP A 84 21.36 12.39 -2.88
N ALA A 85 20.48 12.90 -2.02
CA ALA A 85 20.15 12.31 -0.74
C ALA A 85 19.45 10.97 -0.92
N LEU A 86 19.84 10.01 -0.08
CA LEU A 86 19.18 8.72 -0.02
C LEU A 86 17.70 8.90 0.37
N PRO A 87 16.77 8.20 -0.31
CA PRO A 87 15.37 8.24 0.04
C PRO A 87 15.16 7.70 1.45
N VAL A 88 14.30 8.36 2.21
CA VAL A 88 14.03 8.04 3.60
C VAL A 88 12.79 7.18 3.66
N LEU A 89 12.92 5.96 4.17
CA LEU A 89 11.79 5.10 4.44
C LEU A 89 10.98 5.68 5.61
N ILE A 90 9.69 5.92 5.40
CA ILE A 90 8.77 6.42 6.44
C ILE A 90 7.69 5.40 6.80
N ILE A 91 7.37 4.50 5.88
CA ILE A 91 6.46 3.37 6.09
C ILE A 91 7.21 2.11 5.64
N ASN A 92 7.35 1.15 6.55
CA ASN A 92 8.05 -0.11 6.30
C ASN A 92 7.19 -1.08 5.49
N GLU A 93 7.79 -2.19 5.04
CA GLU A 93 7.19 -3.28 4.22
C GLU A 93 5.97 -4.00 4.81
N PHE A 94 5.57 -3.65 6.03
CA PHE A 94 4.36 -4.18 6.66
C PHE A 94 3.25 -3.11 6.72
N GLY A 95 3.45 -1.95 6.11
CA GLY A 95 2.53 -0.82 6.16
C GLY A 95 2.57 -0.04 7.48
N CYS A 96 3.59 -0.25 8.31
CA CYS A 96 3.73 0.43 9.58
C CYS A 96 4.61 1.68 9.45
N SER A 97 4.13 2.80 10.03
CA SER A 97 4.94 4.01 10.17
C SER A 97 6.17 3.73 11.03
N LEU A 98 7.33 4.21 10.57
CA LEU A 98 8.57 4.19 11.33
C LEU A 98 8.67 5.35 12.34
N PHE A 99 7.80 6.35 12.20
CA PHE A 99 7.78 7.54 13.05
C PHE A 99 6.38 7.81 13.62
N PRO A 100 5.80 6.87 14.42
CA PRO A 100 4.40 6.91 14.87
C PRO A 100 4.00 8.18 15.63
N ILE A 101 4.98 8.89 16.23
CA ILE A 101 4.75 10.13 16.99
C ILE A 101 4.35 11.30 16.07
N ILE A 102 4.93 11.39 14.88
CA ILE A 102 4.68 12.49 13.92
C ILE A 102 3.84 12.04 12.72
N MET A 103 3.84 10.73 12.45
CA MET A 103 3.10 10.10 11.38
C MET A 103 2.46 8.81 11.89
N PRO A 104 1.15 8.80 12.19
CA PRO A 104 0.49 7.61 12.67
C PRO A 104 0.48 6.49 11.62
N HIS A 105 0.10 5.30 12.05
CA HIS A 105 -0.13 4.17 11.16
C HIS A 105 -1.29 4.46 10.19
N ILE A 106 -1.28 3.78 9.04
CA ILE A 106 -2.36 3.87 8.08
C ILE A 106 -3.61 3.21 8.66
N GLU A 107 -4.73 3.93 8.57
CA GLU A 107 -6.06 3.41 8.84
C GLU A 107 -6.73 2.99 7.53
N TYR A 108 -7.30 1.80 7.51
CA TYR A 108 -8.02 1.28 6.36
C TYR A 108 -9.53 1.45 6.57
N HIS A 109 -10.18 2.16 5.66
CA HIS A 109 -11.60 2.48 5.73
C HIS A 109 -12.38 1.76 4.63
N GLY A 110 -12.31 0.42 4.67
CA GLY A 110 -12.86 -0.46 3.66
C GLY A 110 -11.76 -1.11 2.81
N ASP A 111 -12.17 -1.95 1.86
CA ASP A 111 -11.22 -2.79 1.15
C ASP A 111 -10.31 -2.00 0.21
N LEU A 112 -10.78 -0.90 -0.38
CA LEU A 112 -10.04 -0.18 -1.42
C LEU A 112 -9.59 1.22 -0.99
N GLU A 113 -9.57 1.48 0.31
CA GLU A 113 -9.26 2.78 0.85
C GLU A 113 -8.39 2.71 2.10
N GLY A 114 -7.27 3.42 2.05
CA GLY A 114 -6.40 3.64 3.20
C GLY A 114 -6.06 5.12 3.34
N GLY A 115 -5.83 5.57 4.56
CA GLY A 115 -5.34 6.92 4.79
C GLY A 115 -4.73 7.13 6.16
N LEU A 116 -4.05 8.25 6.30
CA LEU A 116 -3.46 8.68 7.56
C LEU A 116 -3.52 10.20 7.64
N GLN A 117 -3.80 10.72 8.83
CA GLN A 117 -3.78 12.16 9.11
C GLN A 117 -2.46 12.55 9.75
N THR A 118 -1.82 13.59 9.23
CA THR A 118 -0.53 14.12 9.70
C THR A 118 -0.52 15.64 9.64
N ASN A 119 0.46 16.24 10.31
CA ASN A 119 0.83 17.62 10.02
C ASN A 119 1.99 17.61 9.03
N ALA A 120 2.02 18.53 8.09
CA ALA A 120 3.15 18.66 7.17
C ALA A 120 4.43 18.99 7.94
N PHE A 121 5.52 18.28 7.66
CA PHE A 121 6.81 18.48 8.31
C PHE A 121 7.94 18.53 7.29
N LEU A 122 9.07 19.09 7.71
CA LEU A 122 10.32 19.06 6.96
C LEU A 122 11.23 18.03 7.64
N LEU A 123 11.79 17.13 6.84
CA LEU A 123 12.89 16.28 7.29
C LEU A 123 14.19 17.01 6.96
N ASP A 124 14.86 17.52 7.99
CA ASP A 124 16.25 17.92 7.89
C ASP A 124 17.09 16.71 8.27
N ILE A 125 17.74 16.11 7.29
CA ILE A 125 18.59 14.94 7.50
C ILE A 125 19.99 15.37 7.14
N ASP A 126 20.78 15.61 8.18
CA ASP A 126 22.21 15.75 8.06
C ASP A 126 22.75 14.45 7.47
N GLN A 127 23.29 14.53 6.26
CA GLN A 127 24.00 13.40 5.67
C GLN A 127 25.31 13.22 6.46
N VAL A 128 25.41 12.10 7.18
CA VAL A 128 26.65 11.64 7.81
C VAL A 128 27.54 10.97 6.76
#